data_AF-A0A934ZEZ1-F1
#
_entry.id   AF-A0A934ZEZ1-F1
#
_cell.length_a   1.000
_cell.length_b   1.000
_cell.length_c   1.000
_cell.angle_alpha   90.00
_cell.angle_beta   90.00
_cell.angle_gamma   90.00
#
_symmetry.space_group_name_H-M   'P 1'
#
loop_
_entity.id
_entity.type
_entity.pdbx_description
1 polymer ?
#
loop_
_entity_poly.entity_id
_entity_poly.type
_entity_poly.pdbx_seq_one_letter_code
_entity_poly.pdbx_strand_id
1 'polypeptide(L)'
;MKRLASLVGVVAIGLLGVTGCATEVVGDPCAPGRPMNQPCSPGRDGGSAGCFLGTEIYIETQSLECRSRICLVYRYPEETDRTGAERPKHVYCTCRCGVPPSLAATTESSVLCTCPESFSCVSIAGEQYNEGVRGSYCVRSSTVQSAATP
;
A
#
# COMPACT_ATOMS: atom_id res chain seq x y z
N MET A 1 -57.49 -33.54 -35.44
CA MET A 1 -56.30 -34.22 -34.85
C MET A 1 -55.09 -33.38 -35.26
N LYS A 2 -54.21 -32.81 -34.43
CA LYS A 2 -53.73 -33.13 -33.07
C LYS A 2 -52.98 -31.89 -32.53
N ARG A 3 -53.45 -31.38 -31.37
CA ARG A 3 -52.78 -30.68 -30.26
C ARG A 3 -51.78 -29.52 -30.48
N LEU A 4 -52.16 -28.37 -29.90
CA LEU A 4 -51.29 -27.30 -29.40
C LEU A 4 -50.23 -27.86 -28.42
N ALA A 5 -49.02 -27.30 -28.46
CA ALA A 5 -48.11 -27.29 -27.31
C ALA A 5 -47.26 -26.02 -27.33
N SER A 6 -47.47 -25.22 -26.28
CA SER A 6 -46.76 -24.00 -25.91
C SER A 6 -45.31 -24.33 -25.50
N LEU A 7 -44.33 -23.53 -25.93
CA LEU A 7 -42.99 -23.52 -25.33
C LEU A 7 -42.61 -22.09 -24.95
N VAL A 8 -42.62 -21.91 -23.63
CA VAL A 8 -42.19 -20.77 -22.83
C VAL A 8 -40.74 -20.42 -23.18
N GLY A 9 -40.52 -19.25 -23.76
CA GLY A 9 -39.19 -18.66 -23.94
C GLY A 9 -38.68 -18.15 -22.59
N VAL A 10 -37.74 -18.88 -22.00
CA VAL A 10 -37.06 -18.49 -20.76
C VAL A 10 -36.22 -17.25 -21.03
N VAL A 11 -36.62 -16.12 -20.44
CA VAL A 11 -35.80 -14.90 -20.37
C VAL A 11 -34.68 -15.18 -19.37
N ALA A 12 -33.50 -15.55 -19.87
CA ALA A 12 -32.29 -15.59 -19.07
C ALA A 12 -31.85 -14.15 -18.76
N ILE A 13 -32.32 -13.61 -17.64
CA ILE A 13 -31.77 -12.40 -17.04
C ILE A 13 -30.34 -12.74 -16.62
N GLY A 14 -29.38 -12.40 -17.49
CA GLY A 14 -27.96 -12.48 -17.17
C GLY A 14 -27.70 -11.59 -15.96
N LEU A 15 -27.37 -12.23 -14.83
CA LEU A 15 -26.77 -11.58 -13.68
C LEU A 15 -25.48 -10.93 -14.15
N LEU A 16 -25.54 -9.62 -14.39
CA LEU A 16 -24.37 -8.76 -14.49
C LEU A 16 -23.65 -8.83 -13.14
N GLY A 17 -22.62 -9.67 -13.08
CA GLY A 17 -21.68 -9.68 -11.98
C GLY A 17 -21.10 -8.28 -11.84
N VAL A 18 -21.48 -7.59 -10.77
CA VAL A 18 -20.77 -6.41 -10.28
C VAL A 18 -19.37 -6.86 -9.93
N THR A 19 -18.44 -6.74 -10.87
CA THR A 19 -17.02 -6.61 -10.57
C THR A 19 -16.88 -5.28 -9.86
N GLY A 20 -17.11 -5.27 -8.55
CA GLY A 20 -16.81 -4.14 -7.71
C GLY A 20 -15.33 -3.81 -7.90
N CYS A 21 -15.03 -2.58 -8.31
CA CYS A 21 -13.66 -2.06 -8.34
C CYS A 21 -13.05 -2.39 -6.98
N ALA A 22 -11.94 -3.15 -6.99
CA ALA A 22 -11.23 -3.52 -5.78
C ALA A 22 -11.03 -2.27 -4.95
N THR A 23 -11.57 -2.27 -3.74
CA THR A 23 -11.52 -1.08 -2.93
C THR A 23 -10.11 -0.95 -2.40
N GLU A 24 -9.18 -0.35 -3.13
CA GLU A 24 -7.74 -0.30 -2.79
C GLU A 24 -7.49 -0.23 -1.28
N VAL A 25 -6.82 -1.26 -0.79
CA VAL A 25 -6.62 -1.56 0.63
C VAL A 25 -5.13 -1.37 0.91
N VAL A 26 -4.81 -1.05 2.16
CA VAL A 26 -3.45 -1.17 2.67
C VAL A 26 -2.80 -2.47 2.14
N GLY A 27 -1.65 -2.36 1.49
CA GLY A 27 -0.91 -3.47 0.90
C GLY A 27 -0.88 -3.51 -0.64
N ASP A 28 -1.68 -2.70 -1.32
CA ASP A 28 -1.62 -2.59 -2.78
C ASP A 28 -0.27 -2.05 -3.25
N PRO A 29 0.25 -2.49 -4.41
CA PRO A 29 1.55 -2.03 -4.91
C PRO A 29 1.50 -0.54 -5.29
N CYS A 30 2.61 0.16 -5.05
CA CYS A 30 2.83 1.53 -5.54
C CYS A 30 4.30 1.71 -5.98
N ALA A 31 4.56 2.77 -6.75
CA ALA A 31 5.90 3.14 -7.21
C ALA A 31 6.29 4.54 -6.67
N PRO A 32 7.04 4.61 -5.56
CA PRO A 32 7.43 5.89 -4.99
C PRO A 32 8.42 6.63 -5.89
N GLY A 33 8.38 7.96 -5.82
CA GLY A 33 9.43 8.84 -6.32
C GLY A 33 10.77 8.45 -5.73
N ARG A 34 11.77 8.35 -6.60
CA ARG A 34 13.13 7.97 -6.19
C ARG A 34 13.90 9.16 -5.64
N PRO A 35 14.81 8.95 -4.67
CA PRO A 35 15.78 9.96 -4.27
C PRO A 35 16.51 10.52 -5.50
N MET A 36 16.57 11.85 -5.61
CA MET A 36 17.22 12.56 -6.73
C MET A 36 16.70 12.18 -8.14
N ASN A 37 15.53 11.53 -8.23
CA ASN A 37 15.00 10.97 -9.47
C ASN A 37 15.97 10.03 -10.20
N GLN A 38 16.89 9.40 -9.46
CA GLN A 38 17.89 8.48 -10.02
C GLN A 38 17.39 7.03 -9.99
N PRO A 39 17.60 6.24 -11.05
CA PRO A 39 17.23 4.83 -11.04
C PRO A 39 18.17 4.04 -10.11
N CYS A 40 17.61 3.04 -9.41
CA CYS A 40 18.42 2.05 -8.70
C CYS A 40 19.19 1.20 -9.71
N SER A 41 20.52 1.18 -9.61
CA SER A 41 21.39 0.44 -10.53
C SER A 41 22.50 -0.32 -9.79
N PRO A 42 22.15 -1.40 -9.06
CA PRO A 42 23.10 -2.12 -8.20
C PRO A 42 24.34 -2.62 -8.95
N GLY A 43 24.20 -2.91 -10.25
CA GLY A 43 25.30 -3.37 -11.10
C GLY A 43 26.30 -2.29 -11.56
N ARG A 44 26.03 -0.99 -11.36
CA ARG A 44 26.93 0.10 -11.78
C ARG A 44 27.67 0.78 -10.63
N ASP A 45 26.99 1.05 -9.53
CA ASP A 45 27.50 1.84 -8.40
C ASP A 45 27.35 1.12 -7.04
N GLY A 46 27.04 -0.18 -7.08
CA GLY A 46 26.72 -0.94 -5.87
C GLY A 46 25.38 -0.56 -5.24
N GLY A 47 24.55 0.24 -5.90
CA GLY A 47 23.22 0.66 -5.42
C GLY A 47 23.20 1.96 -4.62
N SER A 48 24.34 2.62 -4.48
CA SER A 48 24.54 3.69 -3.50
C SER A 48 23.86 5.04 -3.82
N ALA A 49 23.52 5.34 -5.09
CA ALA A 49 22.96 6.66 -5.45
C ALA A 49 21.44 6.69 -5.74
N GLY A 50 20.80 5.53 -5.97
CA GLY A 50 19.39 5.49 -6.42
C GLY A 50 18.54 4.35 -5.87
N CYS A 51 19.11 3.48 -5.03
CA CYS A 51 18.40 2.38 -4.40
C CYS A 51 17.95 2.72 -2.99
N PHE A 52 16.86 2.07 -2.56
CA PHE A 52 16.60 1.91 -1.15
C PHE A 52 17.59 0.90 -0.54
N LEU A 53 18.18 1.26 0.61
CA LEU A 53 19.27 0.54 1.28
C LEU A 53 18.78 -0.32 2.45
N GLY A 54 17.46 -0.40 2.67
CA GLY A 54 16.86 -1.24 3.70
C GLY A 54 16.86 -0.64 5.11
N THR A 55 17.43 0.55 5.30
CA THR A 55 17.49 1.19 6.64
C THR A 55 16.42 2.26 6.82
N GLU A 56 16.03 2.89 5.73
CA GLU A 56 15.15 4.02 5.69
C GLU A 56 13.67 3.62 5.69
N ILE A 57 12.87 4.58 6.15
CA ILE A 57 11.42 4.57 6.03
C ILE A 57 11.07 5.78 5.17
N TYR A 58 10.56 5.55 3.98
CA TYR A 58 10.17 6.64 3.07
C TYR A 58 8.64 6.66 2.95
N ILE A 59 8.07 7.83 3.21
CA ILE A 59 6.63 8.07 3.19
C ILE A 59 6.37 9.09 2.09
N GLU A 60 5.94 8.61 0.93
CA GLU A 60 5.45 9.48 -0.12
C GLU A 60 4.01 9.87 0.19
N THR A 61 3.76 11.17 0.25
CA THR A 61 2.40 11.71 0.30
C THR A 61 2.00 12.20 -1.08
N GLN A 62 0.69 12.19 -1.37
CA GLN A 62 0.13 12.56 -2.67
C GLN A 62 0.40 11.54 -3.79
N SER A 63 0.68 10.29 -3.44
CA SER A 63 0.80 9.20 -4.41
C SER A 63 -0.54 8.98 -5.13
N LEU A 64 -0.52 8.96 -6.47
CA LEU A 64 -1.73 8.79 -7.28
C LEU A 64 -2.15 7.32 -7.42
N GLU A 65 -1.27 6.39 -7.07
CA GLU A 65 -1.51 4.95 -7.10
C GLU A 65 -2.24 4.45 -5.85
N CYS A 66 -2.26 5.25 -4.79
CA CYS A 66 -2.88 4.88 -3.53
C CYS A 66 -4.12 5.72 -3.29
N ARG A 67 -5.26 5.09 -3.05
CA ARG A 67 -6.46 5.77 -2.52
C ARG A 67 -6.18 6.69 -1.34
N SER A 68 -5.37 6.22 -0.40
CA SER A 68 -4.95 6.97 0.79
C SER A 68 -3.94 8.07 0.49
N ARG A 69 -3.50 8.18 -0.77
CA ARG A 69 -2.42 9.06 -1.23
C ARG A 69 -1.08 8.80 -0.56
N ILE A 70 -0.90 7.67 0.11
CA ILE A 70 0.32 7.36 0.86
C ILE A 70 0.94 6.07 0.34
N CYS A 71 2.09 6.20 -0.32
CA CYS A 71 2.95 5.07 -0.67
C CYS A 71 4.08 4.97 0.37
N LEU A 72 4.21 3.80 0.99
CA LEU A 72 5.21 3.53 2.02
C LEU A 72 6.30 2.65 1.45
N VAL A 73 7.55 3.04 1.68
CA VAL A 73 8.72 2.17 1.61
C VAL A 73 9.18 1.92 3.04
N TYR A 74 9.05 0.68 3.50
CA TYR A 74 9.46 0.28 4.82
C TYR A 74 10.70 -0.61 4.74
N ARG A 75 11.89 -0.03 4.98
CA ARG A 75 13.14 -0.79 5.10
C ARG A 75 13.37 -1.74 3.93
N TYR A 76 13.25 -1.25 2.70
CA TYR A 76 13.35 -2.08 1.49
C TYR A 76 14.82 -2.20 1.05
N PRO A 77 15.44 -3.40 1.07
CA PRO A 77 16.84 -3.59 0.66
C PRO A 77 16.94 -3.77 -0.87
N GLU A 78 16.55 -2.74 -1.62
CA GLU A 78 16.44 -2.78 -3.09
C GLU A 78 17.77 -3.15 -3.77
N GLU A 79 18.89 -2.73 -3.20
CA GLU A 79 20.24 -3.05 -3.72
C GLU A 79 20.51 -4.57 -3.82
N THR A 80 19.90 -5.36 -2.94
CA THR A 80 20.09 -6.82 -2.87
C THR A 80 18.91 -7.61 -3.45
N ASP A 81 17.71 -7.02 -3.56
CA ASP A 81 16.53 -7.64 -4.16
C ASP A 81 16.56 -7.58 -5.70
N ARG A 82 17.51 -8.30 -6.30
CA ARG A 82 17.74 -8.31 -7.76
C ARG A 82 16.52 -8.73 -8.59
N THR A 83 15.60 -9.48 -8.00
CA THR A 83 14.39 -9.98 -8.66
C THR A 83 13.16 -9.12 -8.38
N GLY A 84 13.24 -8.19 -7.43
CA GLY A 84 12.08 -7.43 -6.94
C GLY A 84 11.05 -8.30 -6.18
N ALA A 85 11.47 -9.46 -5.68
CA ALA A 85 10.59 -10.44 -5.04
C ALA A 85 10.16 -10.00 -3.64
N GLU A 86 11.01 -9.23 -2.95
CA GLU A 86 10.71 -8.69 -1.64
C GLU A 86 9.93 -7.38 -1.74
N ARG A 87 10.00 -6.67 -2.87
CA ARG A 87 9.33 -5.37 -3.07
C ARG A 87 7.90 -5.30 -2.55
N PRO A 88 6.97 -6.24 -2.82
CA PRO A 88 5.59 -6.15 -2.32
C PRO A 88 5.45 -6.24 -0.79
N LYS A 89 6.48 -6.75 -0.10
CA LYS A 89 6.52 -6.79 1.37
C LYS A 89 6.91 -5.45 1.98
N HIS A 90 7.62 -4.61 1.23
CA HIS A 90 8.23 -3.38 1.72
C HIS A 90 7.68 -2.10 1.08
N VAL A 91 7.16 -2.19 -0.15
CA VAL A 91 6.65 -1.05 -0.93
C VAL A 91 5.18 -1.27 -1.25
N TYR A 92 4.32 -0.48 -0.61
CA TYR A 92 2.88 -0.62 -0.75
C TYR A 92 2.12 0.63 -0.28
N CYS A 93 0.88 0.76 -0.74
CA CYS A 93 -0.07 1.72 -0.25
C CYS A 93 -0.40 1.46 1.22
N THR A 94 -0.35 2.50 2.05
CA THR A 94 -0.69 2.44 3.48
C THR A 94 -1.64 3.55 3.86
N CYS A 95 -2.10 3.60 5.11
CA CYS A 95 -2.89 4.69 5.64
C CYS A 95 -2.34 5.12 7.00
N ARG A 96 -2.79 6.28 7.48
CA ARG A 96 -2.60 6.71 8.87
C ARG A 96 -3.56 5.94 9.77
N CYS A 97 -3.07 5.50 10.91
CA CYS A 97 -3.82 4.74 11.90
C CYS A 97 -3.58 5.29 13.31
N GLY A 98 -4.42 4.90 14.27
CA GLY A 98 -4.26 5.30 15.67
C GLY A 98 -4.42 6.81 15.93
N VAL A 99 -5.01 7.54 14.97
CA VAL A 99 -5.31 8.97 15.13
C VAL A 99 -6.46 9.12 16.13
N PRO A 100 -6.28 9.86 17.25
CA PRO A 100 -7.34 10.07 18.22
C PRO A 100 -8.57 10.72 17.58
N PRO A 101 -9.81 10.43 18.05
CA PRO A 101 -11.03 11.00 17.47
C PRO A 101 -11.04 12.53 17.39
N SER A 102 -10.42 13.21 18.37
CA SER A 102 -10.29 14.67 18.39
C SER A 102 -9.46 15.23 17.24
N LEU A 103 -8.50 14.48 16.72
CA LEU A 103 -7.65 14.86 15.58
C LEU A 103 -8.16 14.28 14.26
N ALA A 104 -8.88 13.15 14.32
CA ALA A 104 -9.49 12.54 13.13
C ALA A 104 -10.55 13.46 12.50
N ALA A 105 -11.27 14.24 13.29
CA ALA A 105 -12.30 15.18 12.80
C ALA A 105 -11.74 16.29 11.89
N THR A 106 -10.46 16.63 12.03
CA THR A 106 -9.78 17.65 11.22
C THR A 106 -8.79 17.06 10.21
N THR A 107 -8.68 15.73 10.17
CA THR A 107 -7.82 15.01 9.22
C THR A 107 -8.66 14.50 8.07
N GLU A 108 -8.12 14.61 6.85
CA GLU A 108 -8.75 14.08 5.65
C GLU A 108 -9.08 12.58 5.82
N SER A 109 -10.35 12.20 5.73
CA SER A 109 -10.78 10.83 6.02
C SER A 109 -10.19 9.79 5.06
N SER A 110 -9.86 10.22 3.82
CA SER A 110 -9.26 9.34 2.82
C SER A 110 -7.86 8.84 3.22
N VAL A 111 -7.13 9.57 4.08
CA VAL A 111 -5.79 9.16 4.53
C VAL A 111 -5.82 8.28 5.79
N LEU A 112 -6.98 8.12 6.43
CA LEU A 112 -7.14 7.38 7.69
C LEU A 112 -7.70 5.97 7.44
N CYS A 113 -7.23 4.97 8.19
CA CYS A 113 -7.89 3.67 8.23
C CYS A 113 -7.55 2.85 9.49
N THR A 114 -8.33 1.77 9.69
CA THR A 114 -7.97 0.67 10.59
C THR A 114 -7.08 -0.31 9.82
N CYS A 115 -5.96 -0.71 10.41
CA CYS A 115 -5.06 -1.64 9.75
C CYS A 115 -5.71 -3.03 9.58
N PRO A 116 -5.62 -3.65 8.39
CA PRO A 116 -6.10 -5.01 8.18
C PRO A 116 -5.22 -6.05 8.91
N GLU A 117 -5.70 -7.29 9.02
CA GLU A 117 -5.11 -8.34 9.89
C GLU A 117 -3.61 -8.60 9.71
N SER A 118 -3.08 -8.42 8.48
CA SER A 118 -1.65 -8.62 8.18
C SER A 118 -0.77 -7.37 8.41
N PHE A 119 -1.34 -6.32 9.00
CA PHE A 119 -0.68 -5.04 9.22
C PHE A 119 -0.88 -4.57 10.66
N SER A 120 0.16 -3.96 11.21
CA SER A 120 0.16 -3.39 12.55
C SER A 120 0.20 -1.87 12.46
N CYS A 121 -0.51 -1.19 13.35
CA CYS A 121 -0.41 0.26 13.47
C CYS A 121 0.87 0.63 14.23
N VAL A 122 1.88 1.15 13.51
CA VAL A 122 3.21 1.41 14.06
C VAL A 122 3.56 2.90 13.95
N SER A 123 4.07 3.46 15.05
CA SER A 123 4.62 4.82 15.06
C SER A 123 5.98 4.84 14.38
N ILE A 124 5.98 5.19 13.09
CA ILE A 124 7.19 5.19 12.24
C ILE A 124 7.61 6.59 11.80
N ALA A 125 6.73 7.59 11.94
CA ALA A 125 7.01 8.97 11.56
C ALA A 125 7.16 9.86 12.80
N GLY A 126 8.40 9.90 13.32
CA GLY A 126 8.80 10.72 14.47
C GLY A 126 9.18 12.15 14.11
N GLU A 127 9.94 12.83 14.97
CA GLU A 127 10.31 14.25 14.84
C GLU A 127 11.15 14.57 13.60
N GLN A 128 11.77 13.56 12.98
CA GLN A 128 12.51 13.72 11.73
C GLN A 128 11.60 13.98 10.52
N TYR A 129 10.27 13.82 10.66
CA TYR A 129 9.30 14.11 9.62
C TYR A 129 8.58 15.43 9.89
N ASN A 130 8.16 16.10 8.82
CA ASN A 130 7.28 17.27 8.88
C ASN A 130 6.01 16.95 9.69
N GLU A 131 5.47 17.94 10.40
CA GLU A 131 4.30 17.76 11.27
C GLU A 131 3.12 17.10 10.56
N GLY A 132 2.83 17.50 9.32
CA GLY A 132 1.79 16.91 8.47
C GLY A 132 2.05 15.48 7.98
N VAL A 133 3.19 14.87 8.34
CA VAL A 133 3.62 13.49 8.03
C VAL A 133 3.83 12.67 9.32
N ARG A 134 4.01 13.30 10.48
CA ARG A 134 4.20 12.60 11.76
C ARG A 134 3.04 11.69 12.13
N GLY A 135 3.33 10.59 12.84
CA GLY A 135 2.32 9.69 13.39
C GLY A 135 2.53 8.21 13.04
N SER A 136 1.43 7.46 13.15
CA SER A 136 1.40 6.01 12.97
C SER A 136 0.78 5.61 11.64
N TYR A 137 1.31 4.52 11.08
CA TYR A 137 0.91 3.99 9.77
C TYR A 137 0.75 2.48 9.84
N CYS A 138 -0.03 1.92 8.92
CA CYS A 138 -0.14 0.48 8.80
C CYS A 138 1.10 -0.12 8.14
N VAL A 139 1.84 -0.92 8.90
CA VAL A 139 3.07 -1.58 8.44
C VAL A 139 2.85 -3.08 8.45
N ARG A 140 3.29 -3.76 7.40
CA ARG A 140 3.17 -5.22 7.27
C ARG A 140 3.79 -5.91 8.50
N SER A 141 3.00 -6.70 9.21
CA SER A 141 3.43 -7.24 10.50
C SER A 141 4.64 -8.17 10.39
N SER A 142 4.81 -8.86 9.25
CA SER A 142 5.95 -9.73 9.00
C SER A 142 7.28 -8.97 8.93
N THR A 143 7.30 -7.72 8.43
CA THR A 143 8.54 -6.94 8.31
C THR A 143 8.90 -6.24 9.62
N VAL A 144 7.91 -5.93 10.46
CA VAL A 144 8.13 -5.36 11.80
C VAL A 144 8.79 -6.40 12.72
N GLN A 145 8.31 -7.64 12.68
CA GLN A 145 8.86 -8.73 13.51
C GLN A 145 10.30 -9.08 13.14
N SER A 146 10.62 -9.11 11.85
CA SER A 146 12.00 -9.35 11.38
C SER A 146 12.98 -8.27 11.84
N ALA A 147 12.54 -7.02 11.98
CA ALA A 147 13.39 -5.93 12.47
C ALA A 147 13.63 -5.95 13.99
N ALA A 148 12.87 -6.76 14.75
CA ALA A 148 12.95 -6.86 16.20
C ALA A 148 13.87 -8.01 16.69
N THR A 149 14.45 -8.81 15.78
CA THR A 149 15.41 -9.85 16.13
C THR A 149 16.83 -9.27 15.97
N PRO A 150 17.63 -9.18 17.06
CA PRO A 150 18.98 -8.64 17.04
C PRO A 150 20.00 -9.54 16.33
#